data_AF-K9THD7-F1
#
_entry.id   AF-K9THD7-F1
#
_cell.length_a   1.000
_cell.length_b   1.000
_cell.length_c   1.000
_cell.angle_alpha   90.00
_cell.angle_beta   90.00
_cell.angle_gamma   90.00
#
_symmetry.space_group_name_H-M   'P 1'
#
loop_
_entity.id
_entity.type
_entity.pdbx_description
1 polymer ?
#
loop_
_entity_poly.entity_id
_entity_poly.type
_entity_poly.pdbx_seq_one_letter_code
_entity_poly.pdbx_strand_id
1 'polypeptide(L)'
;MINRGKYPVLGVEISAIDYEYGVEAIINAAKTRSPLAMTALAVHGVMTGFFDPVHRRPLNAFDLVTPDGQPVRWACNWIHGIKLPDRVYGPALILKV
;
A
#
# COMPACT_ATOMS: atom_id res chain seq x y z
N MET A 1 -9.91 7.31 -9.40
CA MET A 1 -9.62 7.21 -7.97
C MET A 1 -10.21 5.92 -7.43
N ILE A 2 -9.36 5.05 -6.93
CA ILE A 2 -9.69 3.72 -6.45
C ILE A 2 -9.21 3.63 -5.00
N ASN A 3 -10.13 3.28 -4.10
CA ASN A 3 -9.82 2.80 -2.77
C ASN A 3 -10.78 1.67 -2.43
N ARG A 4 -10.26 0.45 -2.25
CA ARG A 4 -11.06 -0.73 -1.92
C ARG A 4 -10.78 -1.27 -0.50
N GLY A 5 -10.04 -0.52 0.32
CA GLY A 5 -9.62 -0.94 1.65
C GLY A 5 -8.29 -1.69 1.66
N LYS A 6 -8.00 -2.39 2.76
CA LYS A 6 -6.78 -3.20 2.93
C LYS A 6 -7.10 -4.69 2.81
N TYR A 7 -6.16 -5.43 2.22
CA TYR A 7 -6.29 -6.87 2.02
C TYR A 7 -4.98 -7.58 2.38
N PRO A 8 -5.05 -8.72 3.09
CA PRO A 8 -3.86 -9.42 3.53
C PRO A 8 -3.18 -10.17 2.38
N VAL A 9 -1.91 -9.89 2.12
CA VAL A 9 -1.03 -10.71 1.28
C VAL A 9 0.02 -11.31 2.20
N LEU A 10 -0.04 -12.64 2.39
CA LEU A 10 0.82 -13.35 3.36
C LEU A 10 0.76 -12.75 4.79
N GLY A 11 -0.40 -12.20 5.16
CA GLY A 11 -0.64 -11.56 6.45
C GLY A 11 -0.19 -10.10 6.55
N VAL A 12 0.39 -9.52 5.49
CA VAL A 12 0.67 -8.08 5.41
C VAL A 12 -0.50 -7.36 4.73
N GLU A 13 -1.06 -6.35 5.39
CA GLU A 13 -2.24 -5.60 4.94
C GLU A 13 -1.86 -4.61 3.82
N ILE A 14 -2.14 -4.96 2.56
CA ILE A 14 -1.88 -4.10 1.40
C ILE A 14 -3.11 -3.27 1.07
N SER A 15 -2.92 -1.97 0.91
CA SER A 15 -3.98 -1.02 0.52
C SER A 15 -4.27 -1.15 -0.97
N ALA A 16 -5.51 -1.49 -1.30
CA ALA A 16 -5.98 -1.63 -2.67
C ALA A 16 -6.38 -0.29 -3.26
N ILE A 17 -5.38 0.49 -3.68
CA ILE A 17 -5.53 1.88 -4.12
C ILE A 17 -4.85 2.15 -5.46
N ASP A 18 -5.21 3.27 -6.10
CA ASP A 18 -4.49 3.85 -7.23
C ASP A 18 -3.67 5.09 -6.83
N TYR A 19 -2.89 5.63 -7.79
CA TYR A 19 -2.10 6.84 -7.58
C TYR A 19 -2.94 8.04 -7.18
N GLU A 20 -4.10 8.23 -7.81
CA GLU A 20 -4.98 9.38 -7.55
C GLU A 20 -5.40 9.41 -6.08
N TYR A 21 -5.85 8.27 -5.54
CA TYR A 21 -6.19 8.18 -4.12
C TYR A 21 -4.98 8.36 -3.22
N GLY A 22 -3.84 7.73 -3.56
CA GLY A 22 -2.60 7.87 -2.78
C GLY A 22 -2.16 9.33 -2.63
N VAL A 23 -2.14 10.08 -3.74
CA VAL A 23 -1.79 11.50 -3.76
C VAL A 23 -2.82 12.31 -2.96
N GLU A 24 -4.11 12.09 -3.18
CA GLU A 24 -5.16 12.83 -2.48
C GLU A 24 -5.08 12.61 -0.96
N ALA A 25 -4.87 11.37 -0.50
CA ALA A 25 -4.74 11.05 0.91
C ALA A 25 -3.56 11.81 1.56
N ILE A 26 -2.40 11.85 0.88
CA ILE A 26 -1.21 12.57 1.34
C ILE A 26 -1.47 14.08 1.42
N ILE A 27 -2.00 14.66 0.35
CA ILE A 27 -2.26 16.10 0.27
C ILE A 27 -3.32 16.53 1.28
N ASN A 28 -4.37 15.73 1.48
CA ASN A 28 -5.40 16.01 2.46
C ASN A 28 -4.84 15.95 3.88
N ALA A 29 -4.08 14.92 4.24
CA ALA A 29 -3.42 14.81 5.54
C ALA A 29 -2.50 16.02 5.82
N ALA A 30 -1.74 16.46 4.82
CA ALA A 30 -0.89 17.64 4.93
C ALA A 30 -1.72 18.93 5.16
N LYS A 31 -2.80 19.13 4.39
CA LYS A 31 -3.69 20.31 4.53
C LYS A 31 -4.42 20.35 5.87
N THR A 32 -4.90 19.21 6.35
CA THR A 32 -5.63 19.10 7.62
C THR A 32 -4.71 18.95 8.83
N ARG A 33 -3.39 18.91 8.61
CA ARG A 33 -2.37 18.64 9.65
C ARG A 33 -2.67 17.37 10.43
N SER A 34 -3.18 16.35 9.75
CA SER A 34 -3.48 15.05 10.32
C SER A 34 -2.30 14.10 10.09
N PRO A 35 -1.93 13.26 11.07
CA PRO A 35 -0.90 12.25 10.85
C PRO A 35 -1.36 11.24 9.80
N LEU A 36 -0.44 10.85 8.92
CA LEU A 36 -0.63 9.78 7.94
C LEU A 36 0.68 9.00 7.82
N ALA A 37 0.73 7.83 8.44
CA ALA A 37 1.83 6.89 8.30
C ALA A 37 1.61 6.07 7.03
N MET A 38 2.54 6.13 6.09
CA MET A 38 2.46 5.30 4.89
C MET A 38 3.79 4.71 4.45
N THR A 39 3.71 3.63 3.69
CA THR A 39 4.86 2.98 3.06
C THR A 39 4.51 2.51 1.66
N ALA A 40 5.46 2.66 0.73
CA ALA A 40 5.40 2.02 -0.57
C ALA A 40 6.06 0.64 -0.46
N LEU A 41 5.24 -0.40 -0.29
CA LEU A 41 5.74 -1.71 0.15
C LEU A 41 5.99 -2.64 -1.03
N ALA A 42 7.27 -2.80 -1.37
CA ALA A 42 7.70 -3.79 -2.35
C ALA A 42 7.59 -5.22 -1.80
N VAL A 43 7.72 -6.21 -2.69
CA VAL A 43 7.68 -7.66 -2.37
C VAL A 43 8.62 -8.03 -1.22
N HIS A 44 9.79 -7.41 -1.14
CA HIS A 44 10.72 -7.64 -0.04
C HIS A 44 10.07 -7.39 1.32
N GLY A 45 9.32 -6.29 1.49
CA GLY A 45 8.64 -5.98 2.74
C GLY A 45 7.52 -6.97 3.08
N VAL A 46 6.80 -7.46 2.06
CA VAL A 46 5.80 -8.53 2.25
C VAL A 46 6.46 -9.81 2.75
N MET A 47 7.56 -10.23 2.12
CA MET A 47 8.27 -11.45 2.52
C MET A 47 8.93 -11.31 3.88
N THR A 48 9.54 -10.17 4.20
CA THR A 48 10.11 -9.92 5.52
C THR A 48 9.04 -9.97 6.60
N GLY A 49 7.86 -9.37 6.38
CA GLY A 49 6.72 -9.49 7.30
C GLY A 49 6.17 -10.92 7.41
N PHE A 50 6.21 -11.70 6.34
CA PHE A 50 5.82 -13.10 6.38
C PHE A 50 6.77 -13.94 7.26
N PHE A 51 8.09 -13.75 7.11
CA PHE A 51 9.09 -14.49 7.88
C PHE A 51 9.28 -13.97 9.31
N ASP A 52 9.03 -12.68 9.56
CA ASP A 52 9.20 -12.06 10.87
C ASP A 52 7.89 -11.37 11.33
N PRO A 53 7.14 -11.97 12.25
CA PRO A 53 5.96 -11.37 12.85
C PRO A 53 6.21 -10.05 13.58
N VAL A 54 7.43 -9.82 14.10
CA VAL A 54 7.81 -8.55 14.74
C VAL A 54 7.85 -7.45 13.69
N HIS A 55 8.36 -7.75 12.49
CA HIS A 55 8.34 -6.83 11.35
C HIS A 55 6.94 -6.64 10.75
N ARG A 56 6.09 -7.68 10.77
CA ARG A 56 4.71 -7.61 10.26
C ARG A 56 3.81 -6.66 11.03
N ARG A 57 3.93 -6.62 12.37
CA ARG A 57 3.08 -5.79 13.23
C ARG A 57 3.08 -4.31 12.84
N PRO A 58 4.24 -3.62 12.72
CA PRO A 58 4.26 -2.23 12.30
C PRO A 58 3.81 -2.06 10.84
N LEU A 59 4.09 -3.02 9.94
CA LEU A 59 3.59 -2.96 8.57
C LEU A 59 2.06 -2.86 8.51
N ASN A 60 1.36 -3.63 9.34
CA ASN A 60 -0.10 -3.61 9.39
C ASN A 60 -0.67 -2.40 10.17
N ALA A 61 0.17 -1.66 10.89
CA ALA A 61 -0.22 -0.46 11.61
C ALA A 61 -0.13 0.83 10.77
N PHE A 62 0.55 0.81 9.62
CA PHE A 62 0.54 1.94 8.70
C PHE A 62 -0.88 2.25 8.22
N ASP A 63 -1.23 3.53 8.10
CA ASP A 63 -2.51 3.98 7.54
C ASP A 63 -2.65 3.56 6.09
N LEU A 64 -1.56 3.63 5.33
CA LEU A 64 -1.52 3.25 3.91
C LEU A 64 -0.28 2.42 3.57
N VAL A 65 -0.50 1.25 2.99
CA VAL A 65 0.54 0.33 2.51
C VAL A 65 0.32 0.17 1.02
N THR A 66 0.98 0.96 0.19
CA THR A 66 0.68 0.97 -1.25
C THR A 66 1.13 -0.34 -1.90
N PRO A 67 0.45 -0.79 -2.97
CA PRO A 67 0.86 -1.98 -3.71
C PRO A 67 2.07 -1.62 -4.57
N ASP A 68 3.25 -1.55 -3.96
CA ASP A 68 4.50 -1.26 -4.65
C ASP A 68 5.10 -2.54 -5.25
N GLY A 69 5.48 -2.48 -6.51
CA GLY A 69 5.91 -3.64 -7.30
C GLY A 69 4.75 -4.41 -7.96
N GLN A 70 5.05 -5.00 -9.12
CA GLN A 70 4.06 -5.79 -9.86
C GLN A 70 3.60 -7.04 -9.09
N PRO A 71 4.47 -7.79 -8.39
CA PRO A 71 4.01 -9.02 -7.75
C PRO A 71 3.05 -8.76 -6.58
N VAL A 72 3.18 -7.62 -5.87
CA VAL A 72 2.23 -7.23 -4.81
C VAL A 72 0.85 -6.93 -5.42
N ARG A 73 0.82 -6.16 -6.52
CA ARG A 73 -0.40 -5.91 -7.30
C ARG A 73 -1.02 -7.21 -7.82
N TRP A 74 -0.22 -8.11 -8.39
CA TRP A 74 -0.70 -9.40 -8.89
C TRP A 74 -1.27 -10.26 -7.78
N ALA A 75 -0.61 -10.33 -6.62
CA ALA A 75 -1.13 -11.04 -5.45
C ALA A 75 -2.48 -10.48 -4.99
N CYS A 76 -2.62 -9.15 -4.91
CA CYS A 76 -3.90 -8.49 -4.63
C CYS A 76 -4.99 -8.90 -5.64
N ASN A 77 -4.64 -8.94 -6.93
CA ASN A 77 -5.59 -9.29 -7.98
C ASN A 77 -5.97 -10.78 -7.97
N TRP A 78 -5.00 -11.66 -7.73
CA TRP A 78 -5.19 -13.09 -7.82
C TRP A 78 -5.86 -13.67 -6.57
N ILE A 79 -5.41 -13.28 -5.38
CA ILE A 79 -5.91 -13.81 -4.10
C ILE A 79 -7.28 -13.21 -3.77
N HIS A 80 -7.48 -11.91 -4.05
CA HIS A 80 -8.65 -11.16 -3.58
C HIS A 80 -9.55 -10.63 -4.71
N GLY A 81 -9.21 -10.86 -5.98
CA GLY A 81 -10.05 -10.43 -7.10
C GLY A 81 -10.15 -8.90 -7.28
N ILE A 82 -9.21 -8.12 -6.72
CA ILE A 82 -9.29 -6.66 -6.62
C ILE A 82 -9.14 -5.98 -7.99
N LYS A 83 -8.59 -6.65 -9.01
CA LYS A 83 -8.44 -6.12 -10.38
C LYS A 83 -7.88 -4.68 -10.42
N LEU A 84 -6.87 -4.38 -9.60
CA LEU A 84 -6.12 -3.12 -9.66
C LEU A 84 -5.52 -2.98 -11.06
N PRO A 85 -5.69 -1.80 -11.71
CA PRO A 85 -5.22 -1.55 -13.08
C PRO A 85 -3.73 -1.21 -13.13
N ASP A 86 -3.15 -0.71 -12.04
CA ASP A 86 -1.72 -0.47 -11.89
C ASP A 86 -1.23 -0.73 -10.46
N ARG A 87 0.10 -0.82 -10.29
CA ARG A 87 0.79 -0.75 -9.01
C ARG A 87 0.97 0.72 -8.61
N VAL A 88 1.26 0.99 -7.34
CA VAL A 88 1.62 2.33 -6.88
C VAL A 88 3.10 2.32 -6.49
N TYR A 89 3.95 2.63 -7.46
CA TYR A 89 5.41 2.70 -7.30
C TYR A 89 5.83 3.93 -6.49
N GLY A 90 6.57 3.73 -5.40
CA GLY A 90 6.94 4.78 -4.44
C GLY A 90 7.63 6.01 -5.06
N PRO A 91 8.70 5.86 -5.87
CA PRO A 91 9.36 7.00 -6.49
C PRO A 91 8.46 7.81 -7.43
N ALA A 92 7.58 7.15 -8.17
CA ALA A 92 6.62 7.84 -9.03
C ALA A 92 5.50 8.52 -8.22
N LEU A 93 5.13 7.96 -7.06
CA LEU A 93 4.16 8.56 -6.16
C LEU A 93 4.70 9.87 -5.58
N ILE A 94 5.96 9.91 -5.14
CA ILE A 94 6.59 11.12 -4.58
C ILE A 94 6.59 12.27 -5.59
N LEU A 95 6.84 12.00 -6.87
CA LEU A 95 6.82 13.03 -7.92
C LEU A 95 5.42 13.60 -8.22
N LYS A 96 4.35 12.94 -7.75
CA LYS A 96 2.96 13.34 -7.96
C LYS A 96 2.37 14.10 -6.77
N VAL A 97 3.08 14.14 -5.64
CA VAL A 97 2.73 14.89 -4.42
C VAL A 97 3.37 16.27 -4.47
#